data_AF-M1T6S8-F1
#
_entry.id   AF-M1T6S8-F1
#
_cell.length_a   1.000
_cell.length_b   1.000
_cell.length_c   1.000
_cell.angle_alpha   90.00
_cell.angle_beta   90.00
_cell.angle_gamma   90.00
#
_symmetry.space_group_name_H-M   'P 1'
#
loop_
_entity.id
_entity.type
_entity.pdbx_description
1 polymer ?
#
loop_
_entity_poly.entity_id
_entity_poly.type
_entity_poly.pdbx_seq_one_letter_code
_entity_poly.pdbx_strand_id
1 'polypeptide(L)'
;MLPVHAADDAAQLQQGKVLFGQGAVPACALCHALKDAGAEGAVGPSLDELKPDAKRVATALRNGIGQMPSYNGKLSDAQIAALAAYVAKASGGSK
;
A
#
# COMPACT_ATOMS: atom_id res chain seq x y z
N MET A 1 -29.32 7.08 6.97
CA MET A 1 -28.59 5.79 6.94
C MET A 1 -27.19 5.92 6.29
N LEU A 2 -26.48 7.06 6.44
CA LEU A 2 -25.15 7.29 5.82
C LEU A 2 -24.08 7.71 6.85
N PRO A 3 -23.56 6.79 7.69
CA PRO A 3 -22.21 6.97 8.23
C PRO A 3 -21.29 5.73 8.12
N VAL A 4 -21.80 4.60 7.62
CA VAL A 4 -21.06 3.31 7.63
C VAL A 4 -19.87 3.33 6.65
N HIS A 5 -20.06 3.82 5.42
CA HIS A 5 -19.03 3.81 4.38
C HIS A 5 -17.75 4.60 4.73
N ALA A 6 -17.86 5.75 5.39
CA ALA A 6 -16.68 6.56 5.73
C ALA A 6 -15.85 5.95 6.88
N ALA A 7 -16.50 5.25 7.80
CA ALA A 7 -15.83 4.51 8.87
C ALA A 7 -15.10 3.28 8.32
N ASP A 8 -15.73 2.58 7.36
CA ASP A 8 -15.13 1.44 6.66
C ASP A 8 -13.90 1.87 5.83
N ASP A 9 -13.98 3.01 5.15
CA ASP A 9 -12.85 3.59 4.40
C ASP A 9 -11.66 3.93 5.33
N ALA A 10 -11.94 4.52 6.49
CA ALA A 10 -10.90 4.85 7.47
C ALA A 10 -10.25 3.58 8.06
N ALA A 11 -11.05 2.57 8.38
CA ALA A 11 -10.56 1.28 8.87
C ALA A 11 -9.71 0.57 7.81
N GLN A 12 -10.13 0.61 6.54
CA GLN A 12 -9.37 0.05 5.42
C GLN A 12 -8.01 0.74 5.24
N LEU A 13 -7.98 2.08 5.31
CA LEU A 13 -6.72 2.84 5.20
C LEU A 13 -5.78 2.55 6.37
N GLN A 14 -6.32 2.45 7.60
CA GLN A 14 -5.54 2.07 8.77
C GLN A 14 -4.96 0.66 8.64
N GLN A 15 -5.74 -0.30 8.13
CA GLN A 15 -5.24 -1.65 7.84
C GLN A 15 -4.12 -1.60 6.79
N GLY A 16 -4.29 -0.82 5.71
CA GLY A 16 -3.27 -0.62 4.69
C GLY A 16 -1.97 -0.06 5.26
N LYS A 17 -2.05 0.89 6.19
CA LYS A 17 -0.89 1.45 6.90
C LYS A 17 -0.14 0.39 7.72
N VAL A 18 -0.87 -0.44 8.45
CA VAL A 18 -0.29 -1.54 9.24
C VAL A 18 0.39 -2.57 8.32
N LEU A 19 -0.27 -2.94 7.22
CA LEU A 19 0.30 -3.86 6.23
C LEU A 19 1.59 -3.30 5.62
N PHE A 20 1.63 -1.99 5.33
CA PHE A 20 2.80 -1.32 4.77
C PHE A 20 4.03 -1.40 5.68
N GLY A 21 3.84 -1.18 6.98
CA GLY A 21 4.93 -1.14 7.95
C GLY A 21 5.37 -2.51 8.50
N GLN A 22 4.44 -3.46 8.65
CA GLN A 22 4.73 -4.70 9.38
C GLN A 22 3.88 -5.91 8.97
N GLY A 23 2.75 -5.72 8.29
CA GLY A 23 1.84 -6.82 7.94
C GLY A 23 2.14 -7.52 6.61
N ALA A 24 3.07 -6.98 5.81
CA ALA A 24 3.63 -7.64 4.63
C ALA A 24 5.05 -8.14 4.96
N VAL A 25 5.45 -9.28 4.39
CA VAL A 25 6.80 -9.84 4.55
C VAL A 25 7.44 -10.07 3.16
N PRO A 26 8.48 -9.28 2.79
CA PRO A 26 9.06 -8.17 3.56
C PRO A 26 8.12 -6.97 3.70
N ALA A 27 8.31 -6.14 4.72
CA ALA A 27 7.51 -4.93 4.91
C ALA A 27 7.84 -3.90 3.82
N CYS A 28 6.81 -3.22 3.32
CA CYS A 28 6.96 -2.24 2.22
C CYS A 28 7.86 -1.08 2.63
N ALA A 29 7.76 -0.64 3.90
CA ALA A 29 8.54 0.44 4.49
C ALA A 29 10.06 0.20 4.47
N LEU A 30 10.51 -1.06 4.41
CA LEU A 30 11.94 -1.40 4.34
C LEU A 30 12.54 -1.03 2.99
N CYS A 31 11.74 -1.10 1.92
CA CYS A 31 12.22 -0.90 0.56
C CYS A 31 11.82 0.46 -0.01
N HIS A 32 10.68 1.00 0.40
CA HIS A 32 10.09 2.20 -0.20
C HIS A 32 9.97 3.36 0.79
N ALA A 33 10.27 4.56 0.30
CA ALA A 33 9.97 5.80 1.01
C ALA A 33 8.49 6.16 0.88
N LEU A 34 7.87 6.53 2.00
CA LEU A 34 6.51 7.03 2.10
C LEU A 34 6.38 7.87 3.38
N LYS A 35 6.27 9.19 3.24
CA LYS A 35 6.25 10.14 4.36
C LYS A 35 5.12 9.89 5.35
N ASP A 36 3.91 9.55 4.88
CA ASP A 36 2.78 9.26 5.78
C ASP A 36 3.07 8.08 6.72
N ALA A 37 3.80 7.07 6.22
CA ALA A 37 4.19 5.90 6.99
C ALA A 37 5.47 6.13 7.82
N GLY A 38 6.13 7.28 7.69
CA GLY A 38 7.47 7.51 8.25
C GLY A 38 8.53 6.57 7.66
N ALA A 39 8.34 6.11 6.42
CA ALA A 39 9.25 5.19 5.76
C ALA A 39 10.24 5.94 4.87
N GLU A 40 11.50 5.51 4.91
CA GLU A 40 12.63 6.12 4.20
C GLU A 40 13.37 5.09 3.33
N GLY A 41 12.72 3.98 2.97
CA GLY A 41 13.32 2.93 2.17
C GLY A 41 13.83 3.44 0.82
N ALA A 42 15.05 3.05 0.45
CA ALA A 42 15.74 3.51 -0.76
C ALA A 42 16.05 2.38 -1.76
N VAL A 43 15.50 1.17 -1.55
CA VAL A 43 15.70 0.02 -2.44
C VAL A 43 14.78 0.11 -3.65
N GLY A 44 13.52 0.50 -3.42
CA GLY A 44 12.53 0.79 -4.44
C GLY A 44 12.35 2.30 -4.63
N PRO A 45 11.58 2.72 -5.66
CA PRO A 45 11.26 4.13 -5.87
C PRO A 45 10.50 4.72 -4.68
N SER A 46 10.71 6.01 -4.44
CA SER A 46 9.90 6.79 -3.50
C SER A 46 8.45 6.81 -3.95
N LEU A 47 7.53 6.39 -3.08
CA LEU A 47 6.11 6.36 -3.39
C LEU A 47 5.52 7.77 -3.39
N ASP A 48 6.06 8.68 -2.58
CA ASP A 48 5.68 10.10 -2.57
C ASP A 48 5.98 10.81 -3.90
N GLU A 49 7.01 10.36 -4.62
CA GLU A 49 7.38 10.89 -5.94
C GLU A 49 6.64 10.15 -7.05
N LEU A 50 6.55 8.83 -6.96
CA LEU A 50 5.92 7.98 -7.96
C LEU A 50 4.40 8.19 -8.04
N LYS A 51 3.76 8.49 -6.90
CA LYS A 51 2.31 8.71 -6.74
C LYS A 51 1.45 7.68 -7.49
N PRO A 52 1.68 6.38 -7.27
CA PRO A 52 0.96 5.35 -8.01
C PRO A 52 -0.52 5.31 -7.61
N ASP A 53 -1.40 5.08 -8.58
CA ASP A 53 -2.80 4.78 -8.28
C ASP A 53 -2.95 3.38 -7.64
N ALA A 54 -4.11 3.14 -7.00
CA ALA A 54 -4.36 1.89 -6.30
C ALA A 54 -4.36 0.66 -7.22
N LYS A 55 -4.76 0.79 -8.48
CA LYS A 55 -4.76 -0.33 -9.44
C LYS A 55 -3.33 -0.75 -9.74
N ARG A 56 -2.45 0.20 -10.00
CA ARG A 56 -1.02 -0.03 -10.24
C ARG A 56 -0.36 -0.69 -9.03
N VAL A 57 -0.63 -0.20 -7.82
CA VAL A 57 -0.09 -0.81 -6.59
C VAL A 57 -0.60 -2.25 -6.43
N ALA A 58 -1.90 -2.49 -6.61
CA ALA A 58 -2.47 -3.82 -6.48
C ALA A 58 -1.91 -4.82 -7.52
N THR A 59 -1.68 -4.38 -8.76
CA THR A 59 -1.02 -5.19 -9.80
C THR A 59 0.43 -5.51 -9.40
N ALA A 60 1.19 -4.53 -8.90
CA ALA A 60 2.56 -4.75 -8.44
C ALA A 60 2.61 -5.76 -7.27
N LEU A 61 1.69 -5.64 -6.30
CA LEU A 61 1.61 -6.56 -5.17
C LEU A 61 1.27 -7.99 -5.62
N ARG A 62 0.39 -8.16 -6.61
CA ARG A 62 0.00 -9.50 -7.09
C ARG A 62 1.07 -10.16 -7.95
N ASN A 63 1.76 -9.39 -8.79
CA ASN A 63 2.66 -9.96 -9.80
C ASN A 63 4.13 -9.88 -9.40
N GLY A 64 4.49 -8.97 -8.49
CA GLY A 64 5.87 -8.53 -8.33
C GLY A 64 6.32 -7.66 -9.51
N ILE A 65 7.40 -6.90 -9.32
CA ILE A 65 8.02 -6.07 -10.37
C ILE A 65 9.52 -6.02 -10.14
N GLY A 66 10.30 -6.62 -11.05
CA GLY A 66 11.76 -6.68 -10.94
C GLY A 66 12.19 -7.34 -9.62
N GLN A 67 12.87 -6.58 -8.76
CA GLN A 67 13.31 -7.05 -7.43
C GLN A 67 12.20 -7.04 -6.37
N MET A 68 11.05 -6.41 -6.65
CA MET A 68 9.91 -6.43 -5.74
C MET A 68 9.21 -7.79 -5.82
N PRO A 69 9.14 -8.56 -4.72
CA PRO A 69 8.51 -9.88 -4.72
C PRO A 69 6.99 -9.78 -4.91
N SER A 70 6.38 -10.87 -5.38
CA SER A 70 4.93 -11.02 -5.34
C SER A 70 4.45 -11.33 -3.91
N TYR A 71 3.32 -10.74 -3.54
CA TYR A 71 2.58 -10.99 -2.31
C TYR A 71 1.32 -11.82 -2.53
N ASN A 72 1.12 -12.34 -3.74
CA ASN A 72 0.06 -13.30 -4.03
C ASN A 72 0.24 -14.55 -3.17
N GLY A 73 -0.84 -15.01 -2.55
CA GLY A 73 -0.81 -16.11 -1.58
C GLY A 73 -0.19 -15.76 -0.22
N LYS A 74 0.40 -14.57 -0.04
CA LYS A 74 0.88 -14.06 1.25
C LYS A 74 -0.11 -13.09 1.89
N LEU A 75 -0.76 -12.28 1.06
CA LEU A 75 -1.82 -11.36 1.46
C LEU A 75 -3.14 -11.77 0.79
N SER A 76 -4.25 -11.59 1.50
CA SER A 76 -5.59 -11.75 0.92
C SER A 76 -5.91 -10.60 -0.03
N ASP A 77 -6.90 -10.80 -0.92
CA ASP A 77 -7.33 -9.74 -1.85
C ASP A 77 -7.81 -8.47 -1.13
N ALA A 78 -8.46 -8.63 0.03
CA ALA A 78 -8.88 -7.52 0.87
C ALA A 78 -7.68 -6.76 1.47
N GLN A 79 -6.64 -7.48 1.90
CA GLN A 79 -5.40 -6.87 2.40
C GLN A 79 -4.65 -6.14 1.27
N ILE A 80 -4.58 -6.73 0.08
CA ILE A 80 -3.98 -6.09 -1.10
C ILE A 80 -4.74 -4.81 -1.47
N ALA A 81 -6.08 -4.86 -1.48
CA ALA A 81 -6.90 -3.69 -1.75
C ALA A 81 -6.72 -2.59 -0.71
N ALA A 82 -6.67 -2.94 0.58
CA ALA A 82 -6.43 -2.00 1.67
C ALA A 82 -5.05 -1.33 1.57
N LEU A 83 -4.00 -2.13 1.33
CA LEU A 83 -2.64 -1.63 1.16
C LEU A 83 -2.52 -0.71 -0.07
N ALA A 84 -3.13 -1.11 -1.19
CA ALA A 84 -3.12 -0.31 -2.42
C ALA A 84 -3.87 1.02 -2.26
N ALA A 85 -5.04 1.01 -1.62
CA ALA A 85 -5.80 2.22 -1.33
C ALA A 85 -5.03 3.16 -0.40
N TYR A 86 -4.38 2.61 0.63
CA TYR A 86 -3.53 3.38 1.54
C TYR A 86 -2.36 4.02 0.82
N VAL A 87 -1.56 3.26 0.05
CA VAL A 87 -0.39 3.80 -0.67
C VAL A 87 -0.80 4.89 -1.65
N ALA A 88 -1.86 4.67 -2.43
CA ALA A 88 -2.35 5.67 -3.38
C ALA A 88 -2.77 6.97 -2.68
N LYS A 89 -3.54 6.86 -1.58
CA LYS A 89 -3.96 8.02 -0.80
C LYS A 89 -2.79 8.73 -0.11
N ALA A 90 -1.90 7.99 0.53
CA ALA A 90 -0.76 8.50 1.28
C ALA A 90 0.26 9.22 0.38
N SER A 91 0.50 8.68 -0.82
CA SER A 91 1.39 9.30 -1.81
C SER A 91 0.74 10.47 -2.58
N GLY A 92 -0.58 10.63 -2.48
CA GLY A 92 -1.34 11.56 -3.32
C GLY A 92 -1.53 11.10 -4.76
N GLY A 93 -1.39 9.79 -5.03
CA GLY A 93 -1.80 9.14 -6.27
C GLY A 93 -3.32 9.05 -6.36
N SER A 94 -3.94 10.07 -6.95
CA SER A 94 -5.36 10.04 -7.31
C SER A 94 -5.59 9.18 -8.56
N LYS A 95 -6.77 8.54 -8.59
CA LYS A 95 -7.28 7.56 -9.57
C LYS A 95 -7.06 7.91 -11.05
#